data_AF-A0A960DX39-F1
#
_entry.id   AF-A0A960DX39-F1
#
_cell.length_a   1.000
_cell.length_b   1.000
_cell.length_c   1.000
_cell.angle_alpha   90.00
_cell.angle_beta   90.00
_cell.angle_gamma   90.00
#
_symmetry.space_group_name_H-M   'P 1'
#
loop_
_entity.id
_entity.type
_entity.pdbx_description
1 polymer ?
#
loop_
_entity_poly.entity_id
_entity_poly.type
_entity_poly.pdbx_seq_one_letter_code
_entity_poly.pdbx_strand_id
1 'polypeptide(L)'
;MNGRPEAMPARSWAQFPEIATTSRWDAATPLLRSILAIAIVALPATGRSLALVGPAWTVGVVVGGAVAALAVSCTPTTWPPTAARVFGVLGGVVLAALTGGRIAGAWILLGAIGAGGVSAAWEQHRGRAALRGVGPVLGATVGAAVIAALHPRAPLAHLLVLSATALGLATARWYERMASVDAAARRGSERVGEFLGIVVFAILAIPFVALPWLVGRIVRWDATWSPTRPRSAWSEAADAEVPSKRTWQPAAPPRTWPWTRRASRAVVRLGVCLLVLAVVFQAVRNRAAEPDPGLLSSPAMAGADYWPDLIRAQDQLRSSMEFGSYTYEQPDVTSRYLNIRDGHRVTWSPPADPSCRAPVVWVFGGSTTFGEGQRDEHTVPSELARAAWDDGVALDVTNFGQLGDPHWVEVRRLEEALGTTDERPDLVIFYDGANEVITRIALNDQGHAADQTFVSYLDSGLFLQLDRYLRPLYEFTSGADALDVQPEVSGRLGSREVGDLAARQYRLSLQTSQRLATDEDLPTLWFNQPTAWTTIDQPTADRWGETASFGKAVSDRYTSELPDGVIDLSTLFQDTDDPIFYDTAHTNEQGARQVGEAIWAEAREKLDAACAEDDACC
;
A
#
# COMPACT_ATOMS: atom_id res chain seq x y z
N MET A 1 46.23 37.63 38.82
CA MET A 1 46.52 36.71 37.69
C MET A 1 45.28 35.81 37.54
N ASN A 2 44.14 36.31 37.05
CA ASN A 2 43.75 36.57 35.66
C ASN A 2 43.95 35.38 34.71
N GLY A 3 42.87 34.64 34.48
CA GLY A 3 42.73 33.61 33.45
C GLY A 3 41.28 33.14 33.35
N ARG A 4 40.43 33.90 32.64
CA ARG A 4 39.12 33.44 32.14
C ARG A 4 39.36 32.42 31.02
N PRO A 5 38.56 31.36 30.86
CA PRO A 5 38.47 30.65 29.60
C PRO A 5 37.61 31.44 28.61
N GLU A 6 38.15 31.63 27.41
CA GLU A 6 37.51 32.29 26.27
C GLU A 6 36.32 31.51 25.74
N ALA A 7 35.28 32.25 25.33
CA ALA A 7 34.09 31.74 24.67
C ALA A 7 34.41 31.24 23.25
N MET A 8 33.86 30.09 22.88
CA MET A 8 33.82 29.65 21.48
C MET A 8 32.89 30.58 20.66
N PRO A 9 33.29 30.98 19.43
CA PRO A 9 32.41 31.74 18.56
C PRO A 9 31.33 30.84 17.94
N ALA A 10 30.09 31.26 18.06
CA ALA A 10 28.95 30.69 17.36
C ALA A 10 29.16 30.77 15.84
N ARG A 11 29.14 29.62 15.17
CA ARG A 11 29.07 29.57 13.70
C ARG A 11 27.63 29.80 13.28
N SER A 12 27.40 30.95 12.65
CA SER A 12 26.15 31.32 11.98
C SER A 12 25.82 30.35 10.84
N TRP A 13 24.60 29.83 10.84
CA TRP A 13 24.01 29.17 9.67
C TRP A 13 23.78 30.22 8.59
N ALA A 14 24.41 30.06 7.43
CA ALA A 14 24.18 30.91 6.28
C ALA A 14 22.82 30.56 5.65
N GLN A 15 21.96 31.58 5.52
CA GLN A 15 20.72 31.54 4.76
C GLN A 15 21.02 31.25 3.28
N PHE A 16 20.30 30.28 2.70
CA PHE A 16 20.25 30.11 1.25
C PHE A 16 19.25 31.11 0.65
N PRO A 17 19.50 31.65 -0.56
CA PRO A 17 18.62 32.64 -1.16
C PRO A 17 17.33 31.99 -1.67
N GLU A 18 16.20 32.62 -1.33
CA GLU A 18 14.88 32.33 -1.91
C GLU A 18 14.91 32.50 -3.42
N ILE A 19 14.52 31.45 -4.15
CA ILE A 19 14.23 31.55 -5.58
C ILE A 19 12.73 31.88 -5.71
N ALA A 20 12.46 33.15 -5.98
CA ALA A 20 11.14 33.63 -6.36
C ALA A 20 10.67 32.96 -7.66
N THR A 21 9.53 32.27 -7.62
CA THR A 21 8.85 31.76 -8.81
C THR A 21 7.87 32.82 -9.33
N THR A 22 8.18 33.43 -10.47
CA THR A 22 7.24 34.30 -11.18
C THR A 22 6.55 33.52 -12.32
N SER A 23 5.27 33.24 -12.07
CA SER A 23 4.09 33.28 -12.95
C SER A 23 4.13 32.93 -14.45
N ARG A 24 3.01 32.26 -14.84
CA ARG A 24 2.32 32.20 -16.16
C ARG A 24 2.50 30.93 -17.01
N TRP A 25 2.19 29.74 -16.49
CA TRP A 25 2.01 28.53 -17.34
C TRP A 25 0.94 27.51 -16.86
N ASP A 26 0.00 27.86 -15.98
CA ASP A 26 -0.81 26.87 -15.22
C ASP A 26 -2.06 26.28 -15.90
N ALA A 27 -1.96 25.85 -17.16
CA ALA A 27 -3.03 25.07 -17.80
C ALA A 27 -2.59 23.76 -18.47
N ALA A 28 -1.33 23.33 -18.31
CA ALA A 28 -0.88 22.04 -18.83
C ALA A 28 -0.52 21.07 -17.69
N THR A 29 -1.13 19.88 -17.68
CA THR A 29 -0.88 18.82 -16.67
C THR A 29 0.63 18.55 -16.48
N PRO A 30 1.09 18.20 -15.26
CA PRO A 30 2.51 17.94 -14.96
C PRO A 30 3.13 16.88 -15.88
N LEU A 31 2.32 15.90 -16.31
CA LEU A 31 2.72 14.86 -17.25
C LEU A 31 3.02 15.43 -18.65
N LEU A 32 2.17 16.34 -19.17
CA LEU A 32 2.40 16.99 -20.46
C LEU A 32 3.66 17.87 -20.42
N ARG A 33 3.90 18.58 -19.31
CA ARG A 33 5.13 19.39 -19.12
C ARG A 33 6.38 18.51 -19.14
N SER A 34 6.36 17.37 -18.44
CA SER A 34 7.47 16.41 -18.44
C SER A 34 7.69 15.78 -19.82
N ILE A 35 6.61 15.44 -20.55
CA ILE A 35 6.70 14.88 -21.90
C ILE A 35 7.22 15.92 -22.90
N LEU A 36 6.74 17.17 -22.85
CA LEU A 36 7.19 18.23 -23.75
C LEU A 36 8.64 18.63 -23.46
N ALA A 37 9.04 18.69 -22.18
CA ALA A 37 10.42 18.96 -21.77
C ALA A 37 11.37 17.85 -22.24
N ILE A 38 10.99 16.58 -22.10
CA ILE A 38 11.74 15.44 -22.63
C ILE A 38 11.81 15.50 -24.15
N ALA A 39 10.72 15.85 -24.85
CA ALA A 39 10.69 15.96 -26.30
C ALA A 39 11.57 17.12 -26.82
N ILE A 40 11.51 18.29 -26.19
CA ILE A 40 12.28 19.50 -26.57
C ILE A 40 13.79 19.31 -26.29
N VAL A 41 14.16 18.58 -25.25
CA VAL A 41 15.57 18.23 -24.98
C VAL A 41 16.05 17.10 -25.90
N ALA A 42 15.20 16.13 -26.21
CA ALA A 42 15.55 15.00 -27.06
C ALA A 42 15.65 15.37 -28.55
N LEU A 43 14.81 16.27 -29.09
CA LEU A 43 14.72 16.55 -30.53
C LEU A 43 15.98 17.21 -31.14
N PRO A 44 16.62 18.22 -30.53
CA PRO A 44 17.86 18.81 -31.04
C PRO A 44 19.08 17.89 -30.81
N ALA A 45 19.10 17.15 -29.70
CA ALA A 45 20.17 16.19 -29.37
C ALA A 45 20.11 14.93 -30.25
N THR A 46 18.91 14.50 -30.67
CA THR A 46 18.72 13.41 -31.63
C THR A 46 18.96 13.86 -33.06
N GLY A 47 18.65 15.10 -33.46
CA GLY A 47 18.92 15.59 -34.83
C GLY A 47 20.39 15.45 -35.28
N ARG A 48 21.36 15.70 -34.38
CA ARG A 48 22.79 15.47 -34.66
C ARG A 48 23.27 14.03 -34.41
N SER A 49 22.59 13.28 -33.55
CA SER A 49 22.92 11.87 -33.25
C SER A 49 22.31 10.88 -34.24
N LEU A 50 21.24 11.24 -34.94
CA LEU A 50 20.52 10.44 -35.93
C LEU A 50 21.30 10.26 -37.25
N ALA A 51 22.30 11.11 -37.52
CA ALA A 51 23.25 10.89 -38.61
C ALA A 51 24.31 9.80 -38.28
N LEU A 52 24.45 9.39 -37.01
CA LEU A 52 25.48 8.47 -36.52
C LEU A 52 24.94 7.07 -36.12
N VAL A 53 23.62 6.87 -36.18
CA VAL A 53 22.96 5.57 -35.95
C VAL A 53 22.42 5.08 -37.29
N GLY A 54 22.98 4.01 -37.83
CA GLY A 54 22.44 3.39 -39.05
C GLY A 54 20.99 2.91 -38.88
N PRO A 55 20.36 2.50 -39.98
CA PRO A 55 19.33 3.29 -40.66
C PRO A 55 18.12 3.57 -39.76
N ALA A 56 17.51 4.74 -39.96
CA ALA A 56 16.45 5.38 -39.17
C ALA A 56 15.25 4.49 -38.73
N TRP A 57 15.06 3.33 -39.35
CA TRP A 57 13.96 2.40 -39.06
C TRP A 57 14.01 1.80 -37.64
N THR A 58 15.19 1.51 -37.07
CA THR A 58 15.27 0.79 -35.78
C THR A 58 14.76 1.63 -34.60
N VAL A 59 15.03 2.94 -34.62
CA VAL A 59 14.49 3.89 -33.64
C VAL A 59 13.00 4.10 -33.89
N GLY A 60 12.57 4.14 -35.15
CA GLY A 60 11.16 4.16 -35.53
C GLY A 60 10.36 2.96 -35.02
N VAL A 61 10.93 1.75 -34.98
CA VAL A 61 10.26 0.55 -34.43
C VAL A 61 10.04 0.65 -32.93
N VAL A 62 11.06 1.07 -32.19
CA VAL A 62 11.00 1.12 -30.72
C VAL A 62 10.10 2.25 -30.26
N VAL A 63 10.25 3.44 -30.86
CA VAL A 63 9.39 4.60 -30.56
C VAL A 63 7.96 4.32 -31.03
N GLY A 64 7.78 3.79 -32.24
CA GLY A 64 6.46 3.41 -32.75
C GLY A 64 5.79 2.35 -31.87
N GLY A 65 6.51 1.29 -31.49
CA GLY A 65 5.97 0.22 -30.65
C GLY A 65 5.59 0.72 -29.25
N ALA A 66 6.39 1.60 -28.67
CA ALA A 66 6.06 2.25 -27.40
C ALA A 66 4.84 3.18 -27.54
N VAL A 67 4.75 3.97 -28.61
CA VAL A 67 3.60 4.85 -28.88
C VAL A 67 2.33 4.05 -29.15
N ALA A 68 2.40 2.94 -29.88
CA ALA A 68 1.25 2.06 -30.12
C ALA A 68 0.79 1.34 -28.84
N ALA A 69 1.73 0.87 -28.02
CA ALA A 69 1.42 0.29 -26.72
C ALA A 69 0.81 1.33 -25.76
N LEU A 70 1.32 2.56 -25.74
CA LEU A 70 0.72 3.67 -25.00
C LEU A 70 -0.66 4.03 -25.54
N ALA A 71 -0.85 4.12 -26.86
CA ALA A 71 -2.14 4.45 -27.46
C ALA A 71 -3.21 3.40 -27.11
N VAL A 72 -2.87 2.11 -27.14
CA VAL A 72 -3.77 1.01 -26.71
C VAL A 72 -3.99 1.01 -25.19
N SER A 73 -3.01 1.48 -24.41
CA SER A 73 -3.14 1.57 -22.94
C SER A 73 -3.93 2.80 -22.49
N CYS A 74 -3.98 3.85 -23.32
CA CYS A 74 -4.66 5.11 -23.06
C CYS A 74 -6.05 5.22 -23.72
N THR A 75 -6.52 4.21 -24.47
CA THR A 75 -7.91 4.23 -24.99
C THR A 75 -8.90 4.14 -23.83
N PRO A 76 -9.87 5.07 -23.71
CA PRO A 76 -10.91 5.02 -22.69
C PRO A 76 -11.77 3.75 -22.81
N THR A 77 -12.17 3.18 -21.68
CA THR A 77 -13.07 2.00 -21.61
C THR A 77 -14.46 2.22 -22.19
N THR A 78 -14.80 3.46 -22.57
CA THR A 78 -16.09 3.83 -23.17
C THR A 78 -16.11 3.71 -24.69
N TRP A 79 -14.99 3.37 -25.33
CA TRP A 79 -14.93 3.26 -26.79
C TRP A 79 -15.48 1.90 -27.26
N PRO A 80 -16.25 1.86 -28.37
CA PRO A 80 -16.74 0.60 -28.91
C PRO A 80 -15.56 -0.33 -29.25
N PRO A 81 -15.66 -1.66 -29.01
CA PRO A 81 -14.60 -2.63 -29.29
C PRO A 81 -14.07 -2.59 -30.73
N THR A 82 -14.90 -2.14 -31.66
CA THR A 82 -14.55 -1.91 -33.06
C THR A 82 -13.54 -0.77 -33.24
N ALA A 83 -13.62 0.30 -32.44
CA ALA A 83 -12.68 1.41 -32.49
C ALA A 83 -11.29 0.97 -32.00
N ALA A 84 -11.19 0.26 -30.88
CA ALA A 84 -9.92 -0.28 -30.38
C ALA A 84 -9.24 -1.23 -31.39
N ARG A 85 -10.02 -2.07 -32.09
CA ARG A 85 -9.52 -2.93 -33.18
C ARG A 85 -8.99 -2.12 -34.36
N VAL A 86 -9.70 -1.07 -34.77
CA VAL A 86 -9.27 -0.19 -35.87
C VAL A 86 -7.98 0.53 -35.50
N PHE A 87 -7.84 1.05 -34.28
CA PHE A 87 -6.61 1.71 -33.83
C PHE A 87 -5.43 0.74 -33.65
N GLY A 88 -5.66 -0.49 -33.18
CA GLY A 88 -4.63 -1.53 -33.12
C GLY A 88 -4.12 -1.95 -34.50
N VAL A 89 -5.03 -2.11 -35.47
CA VAL A 89 -4.70 -2.44 -36.86
C VAL A 89 -3.98 -1.26 -37.54
N LEU A 90 -4.47 -0.04 -37.38
CA LEU A 90 -3.82 1.16 -37.93
C LEU A 90 -2.43 1.39 -37.33
N GLY A 91 -2.26 1.20 -36.01
CA GLY A 91 -0.96 1.26 -35.35
C GLY A 91 0.01 0.19 -35.87
N GLY A 92 -0.47 -1.04 -36.06
CA GLY A 92 0.31 -2.13 -36.66
C GLY A 92 0.70 -1.86 -38.12
N VAL A 93 -0.20 -1.29 -38.93
CA VAL A 93 0.05 -0.90 -40.32
C VAL A 93 1.06 0.23 -40.41
N VAL A 94 0.96 1.25 -39.55
CA VAL A 94 1.93 2.35 -39.47
C VAL A 94 3.31 1.83 -39.06
N LEU A 95 3.42 0.93 -38.08
CA LEU A 95 4.69 0.28 -37.74
C LEU A 95 5.25 -0.58 -38.88
N ALA A 96 4.40 -1.32 -39.58
CA ALA A 96 4.81 -2.14 -40.71
C ALA A 96 5.34 -1.28 -41.88
N ALA A 97 4.72 -0.12 -42.12
CA ALA A 97 5.18 0.86 -43.09
C ALA A 97 6.51 1.51 -42.68
N LEU A 98 6.65 1.90 -41.40
CA LEU A 98 7.88 2.50 -40.85
C LEU A 98 9.07 1.51 -40.78
N THR A 99 8.80 0.21 -40.83
CA THR A 99 9.82 -0.86 -40.90
C THR A 99 10.16 -1.30 -42.32
N GLY A 100 9.59 -0.65 -43.34
CA GLY A 100 9.86 -0.95 -44.75
C GLY A 100 9.30 -2.30 -45.21
N GLY A 101 8.20 -2.78 -44.61
CA GLY A 101 7.44 -3.94 -45.10
C GLY A 101 8.15 -5.30 -45.01
N ARG A 102 9.25 -5.42 -44.26
CA ARG A 102 9.91 -6.71 -44.04
C ARG A 102 9.20 -7.53 -42.96
N ILE A 103 9.46 -8.84 -42.95
CA ILE A 103 8.89 -9.89 -42.08
C ILE A 103 8.62 -9.44 -40.63
N ALA A 104 9.46 -8.59 -40.03
CA ALA A 104 9.25 -8.02 -38.70
C ALA A 104 7.94 -7.19 -38.55
N GLY A 105 7.56 -6.41 -39.56
CA GLY A 105 6.31 -5.64 -39.57
C GLY A 105 5.07 -6.52 -39.63
N ALA A 106 5.14 -7.65 -40.34
CA ALA A 106 4.07 -8.65 -40.38
C ALA A 106 3.88 -9.34 -39.02
N TRP A 107 4.97 -9.60 -38.28
CA TRP A 107 4.90 -10.19 -36.93
C TRP A 107 4.34 -9.24 -35.89
N ILE A 108 4.68 -7.95 -35.96
CA ILE A 108 4.11 -6.92 -35.08
C ILE A 108 2.61 -6.75 -35.36
N LEU A 109 2.20 -6.76 -36.63
CA LEU A 109 0.80 -6.72 -37.01
C LEU A 109 0.04 -7.96 -36.51
N LEU A 110 0.61 -9.16 -36.67
CA LEU A 110 0.02 -10.41 -36.15
C LEU A 110 -0.06 -10.43 -34.61
N GLY A 111 0.96 -9.90 -33.92
CA GLY A 111 0.95 -9.74 -32.47
C GLY A 111 -0.13 -8.75 -32.00
N ALA A 112 -0.30 -7.64 -32.70
CA ALA A 112 -1.35 -6.65 -32.40
C ALA A 112 -2.76 -7.20 -32.68
N ILE A 113 -2.95 -7.96 -33.77
CA ILE A 113 -4.21 -8.64 -34.09
C ILE A 113 -4.50 -9.73 -33.03
N GLY A 114 -3.49 -10.49 -32.63
CA GLY A 114 -3.60 -11.50 -31.56
C GLY A 114 -3.97 -10.89 -30.22
N ALA A 115 -3.30 -9.80 -29.83
CA ALA A 115 -3.60 -9.06 -28.59
C ALA A 115 -5.04 -8.47 -28.62
N GLY A 116 -5.48 -7.93 -29.75
CA GLY A 116 -6.85 -7.45 -29.94
C GLY A 116 -7.90 -8.57 -29.87
N GLY A 117 -7.58 -9.76 -30.38
CA GLY A 117 -8.45 -10.95 -30.29
C GLY A 117 -8.56 -11.48 -28.85
N VAL A 118 -7.45 -11.53 -28.12
CA VAL A 118 -7.42 -11.91 -26.69
C VAL A 118 -8.18 -10.90 -25.83
N SER A 119 -8.02 -9.60 -26.08
CA SER A 119 -8.76 -8.55 -25.38
C SER A 119 -10.26 -8.59 -25.65
N ALA A 120 -10.69 -8.98 -26.86
CA ALA A 120 -12.11 -9.11 -27.19
C ALA A 120 -12.75 -10.37 -26.57
N ALA A 121 -12.02 -11.49 -26.49
CA ALA A 121 -12.47 -12.68 -25.78
C ALA A 121 -12.51 -12.47 -24.25
N TRP A 122 -11.63 -11.62 -23.72
CA TRP A 122 -11.56 -11.20 -22.31
C TRP A 122 -12.81 -10.41 -21.86
N GLU A 123 -13.31 -9.49 -22.69
CA GLU A 123 -14.48 -8.66 -22.38
C GLU A 123 -15.79 -9.47 -22.29
N GLN A 124 -15.84 -10.62 -22.97
CA GLN A 124 -17.02 -11.48 -23.02
C GLN A 124 -17.16 -12.40 -21.79
N HIS A 125 -16.08 -12.63 -21.01
CA HIS A 125 -16.02 -13.63 -19.94
C HIS A 125 -15.35 -13.11 -18.66
N ARG A 126 -16.03 -12.18 -17.97
CA ARG A 126 -15.63 -11.52 -16.70
C ARG A 126 -15.42 -12.50 -15.51
N GLY A 127 -14.28 -13.17 -15.43
CA GLY A 127 -13.88 -13.99 -14.27
C GLY A 127 -12.42 -13.76 -13.82
N ARG A 128 -12.21 -13.56 -12.50
CA ARG A 128 -10.92 -13.18 -11.85
C ARG A 128 -9.76 -14.16 -12.11
N ALA A 129 -10.06 -15.40 -12.47
CA ALA A 129 -9.05 -16.45 -12.61
C ALA A 129 -8.18 -16.24 -13.88
N ALA A 130 -8.75 -15.72 -14.98
CA ALA A 130 -8.05 -15.57 -16.26
C ALA A 130 -6.89 -14.54 -16.25
N LEU A 131 -6.93 -13.51 -15.38
CA LEU A 131 -5.90 -12.47 -15.30
C LEU A 131 -4.54 -12.98 -14.82
N ARG A 132 -4.52 -14.01 -13.96
CA ARG A 132 -3.27 -14.52 -13.35
C ARG A 132 -2.46 -15.42 -14.31
N GLY A 133 -3.10 -16.06 -15.28
CA GLY A 133 -2.43 -16.88 -16.30
C GLY A 133 -1.94 -16.09 -17.52
N VAL A 134 -2.55 -14.95 -17.83
CA VAL A 134 -2.29 -14.19 -19.06
C VAL A 134 -1.05 -13.29 -18.96
N GLY A 135 -0.75 -12.75 -17.78
CA GLY A 135 0.43 -11.90 -17.55
C GLY A 135 1.78 -12.58 -17.88
N PRO A 136 2.05 -13.81 -17.40
CA PRO A 136 3.25 -14.56 -17.74
C PRO A 136 3.37 -14.86 -19.25
N VAL A 137 2.25 -15.12 -19.92
CA VAL A 137 2.21 -15.42 -21.37
C VAL A 137 2.50 -14.17 -22.20
N LEU A 138 1.91 -13.02 -21.86
CA LEU A 138 2.21 -11.73 -22.48
C LEU A 138 3.67 -11.33 -22.24
N GLY A 139 4.17 -11.47 -21.00
CA GLY A 139 5.56 -11.22 -20.66
C GLY A 139 6.53 -12.11 -21.43
N ALA A 140 6.25 -13.41 -21.55
CA ALA A 140 7.04 -14.35 -22.33
C ALA A 140 7.02 -14.04 -23.83
N THR A 141 5.86 -13.64 -24.37
CA THR A 141 5.70 -13.29 -25.80
C THR A 141 6.45 -12.00 -26.14
N VAL A 142 6.35 -10.98 -25.29
CA VAL A 142 7.09 -9.72 -25.43
C VAL A 142 8.60 -9.96 -25.27
N GLY A 143 9.01 -10.72 -24.26
CA GLY A 143 10.42 -11.08 -24.04
C GLY A 143 11.01 -11.85 -25.22
N ALA A 144 10.27 -12.81 -25.76
CA ALA A 144 10.69 -13.58 -26.93
C ALA A 144 10.74 -12.71 -28.21
N ALA A 145 9.80 -11.78 -28.39
CA ALA A 145 9.82 -10.81 -29.49
C ALA A 145 11.03 -9.86 -29.40
N VAL A 146 11.40 -9.42 -28.20
CA VAL A 146 12.60 -8.62 -27.95
C VAL A 146 13.87 -9.43 -28.25
N ILE A 147 13.95 -10.68 -27.81
CA ILE A 147 15.09 -11.58 -28.12
C ILE A 147 15.22 -11.83 -29.63
N ALA A 148 14.11 -12.07 -30.33
CA ALA A 148 14.09 -12.24 -31.78
C ALA A 148 14.50 -10.96 -32.53
N ALA A 149 14.10 -9.78 -32.03
CA ALA A 149 14.53 -8.49 -32.59
C ALA A 149 16.03 -8.22 -32.35
N LEU A 150 16.59 -8.70 -31.24
CA LEU A 150 18.01 -8.58 -30.91
C LEU A 150 18.87 -9.60 -31.69
N HIS A 151 18.31 -10.75 -32.08
CA HIS A 151 19.02 -11.84 -32.76
C HIS A 151 18.26 -12.37 -33.99
N PRO A 152 18.11 -11.58 -35.06
CA PRO A 152 17.25 -11.88 -36.22
C PRO A 152 17.71 -13.05 -37.11
N ARG A 153 18.82 -13.71 -36.77
CA ARG A 153 19.36 -14.89 -37.48
C ARG A 153 19.27 -16.18 -36.67
N ALA A 154 18.70 -16.14 -35.47
CA ALA A 154 18.55 -17.31 -34.62
C ALA A 154 17.17 -17.95 -34.88
N PRO A 155 17.08 -19.06 -35.65
CA PRO A 155 15.81 -19.77 -35.87
C PRO A 155 15.16 -20.22 -34.55
N LEU A 156 15.96 -20.42 -33.50
CA LEU A 156 15.51 -20.73 -32.15
C LEU A 156 14.64 -19.62 -31.53
N ALA A 157 14.94 -18.34 -31.81
CA ALA A 157 14.17 -17.21 -31.27
C ALA A 157 12.78 -17.14 -31.90
N HIS A 158 12.68 -17.46 -33.20
CA HIS A 158 11.40 -17.55 -33.91
C HIS A 158 10.55 -18.74 -33.43
N LEU A 159 11.19 -19.89 -33.19
CA LEU A 159 10.54 -21.06 -32.58
C LEU A 159 10.02 -20.78 -31.17
N LEU A 160 10.78 -20.05 -30.35
CA LEU A 160 10.36 -19.65 -29.00
C LEU A 160 9.15 -18.71 -29.02
N VAL A 161 9.12 -17.73 -29.92
CA VAL A 161 7.97 -16.82 -30.08
C VAL A 161 6.72 -17.59 -30.55
N LEU A 162 6.87 -18.47 -31.54
CA LEU A 162 5.76 -19.29 -32.04
C LEU A 162 5.24 -20.25 -30.97
N SER A 163 6.14 -20.86 -30.20
CA SER A 163 5.78 -21.78 -29.11
C SER A 163 5.09 -21.04 -27.96
N ALA A 164 5.59 -19.87 -27.56
CA ALA A 164 4.97 -19.06 -26.51
C ALA A 164 3.58 -18.54 -26.92
N THR A 165 3.43 -18.10 -28.17
CA THR A 165 2.15 -17.62 -28.72
C THR A 165 1.14 -18.75 -28.87
N ALA A 166 1.57 -19.92 -29.38
CA ALA A 166 0.71 -21.10 -29.49
C ALA A 166 0.32 -21.64 -28.12
N LEU A 167 1.24 -21.66 -27.16
CA LEU A 167 0.97 -22.07 -25.78
C LEU A 167 0.00 -21.09 -25.10
N GLY A 168 0.13 -19.78 -25.36
CA GLY A 168 -0.79 -18.75 -24.87
C GLY A 168 -2.21 -18.89 -25.41
N LEU A 169 -2.34 -19.12 -26.72
CA LEU A 169 -3.63 -19.36 -27.38
C LEU A 169 -4.26 -20.69 -26.93
N ALA A 170 -3.44 -21.72 -26.72
CA ALA A 170 -3.90 -23.01 -26.21
C ALA A 170 -4.35 -22.90 -24.75
N THR A 171 -3.58 -22.24 -23.88
CA THR A 171 -3.93 -22.04 -22.46
C THR A 171 -5.19 -21.20 -22.30
N ALA A 172 -5.36 -20.12 -23.06
CA ALA A 172 -6.59 -19.31 -23.05
C ALA A 172 -7.84 -20.14 -23.44
N ARG A 173 -7.69 -21.14 -24.31
CA ARG A 173 -8.77 -22.02 -24.78
C ARG A 173 -9.02 -23.23 -23.87
N TRP A 174 -8.03 -23.63 -23.06
CA TRP A 174 -8.10 -24.79 -22.16
C TRP A 174 -8.44 -24.42 -20.71
N TYR A 175 -8.41 -23.12 -20.39
CA TYR A 175 -8.59 -22.58 -19.03
C TYR A 175 -9.94 -22.97 -18.39
N GLU A 176 -11.00 -23.13 -19.18
CA GLU A 176 -12.33 -23.56 -18.69
C GLU A 176 -12.35 -24.98 -18.09
N ARG A 177 -11.33 -25.82 -18.36
CA ARG A 177 -11.32 -27.24 -17.92
C ARG A 177 -10.34 -27.56 -16.79
N MET A 178 -9.49 -26.62 -16.38
CA MET A 178 -8.25 -26.94 -15.67
C MET A 178 -8.07 -26.19 -14.34
N ALA A 179 -9.11 -26.16 -13.48
CA ALA A 179 -8.98 -25.65 -12.12
C ALA A 179 -7.96 -26.44 -11.26
N SER A 180 -7.70 -27.70 -11.58
CA SER A 180 -6.72 -28.55 -10.88
C SER A 180 -5.26 -28.36 -11.33
N VAL A 181 -5.02 -27.69 -12.46
CA VAL A 181 -3.65 -27.42 -12.97
C VAL A 181 -3.11 -26.08 -12.49
N ASP A 182 -3.97 -25.17 -12.02
CA ASP A 182 -3.59 -23.85 -11.50
C ASP A 182 -2.61 -23.97 -10.31
N ALA A 183 -2.79 -24.98 -9.45
CA ALA A 183 -1.87 -25.28 -8.34
C ALA A 183 -0.51 -25.84 -8.80
N ALA A 184 -0.44 -26.53 -9.94
CA ALA A 184 0.82 -26.98 -10.53
C ALA A 184 1.51 -25.86 -11.31
N ALA A 185 0.74 -25.01 -11.98
CA ALA A 185 1.21 -23.82 -12.67
C ALA A 185 1.77 -22.77 -11.70
N ARG A 186 1.11 -22.54 -10.54
CA ARG A 186 1.65 -21.69 -9.45
C ARG A 186 3.00 -22.19 -8.95
N ARG A 187 3.09 -23.48 -8.63
CA ARG A 187 4.36 -24.12 -8.21
C ARG A 187 5.43 -24.05 -9.30
N GLY A 188 5.03 -24.10 -10.57
CA GLY A 188 5.92 -23.90 -11.72
C GLY A 188 6.39 -22.45 -11.85
N SER A 189 5.50 -21.47 -11.74
CA SER A 189 5.84 -20.04 -11.85
C SER A 189 6.67 -19.56 -10.68
N GLU A 190 6.44 -20.07 -9.46
CA GLU A 190 7.25 -19.79 -8.27
C GLU A 190 8.69 -20.29 -8.49
N ARG A 191 8.86 -21.53 -8.98
CA ARG A 191 10.20 -22.08 -9.31
C ARG A 191 10.90 -21.35 -10.45
N VAL A 192 10.16 -20.90 -11.46
CA VAL A 192 10.72 -20.12 -12.57
C VAL A 192 11.10 -18.71 -12.09
N GLY A 193 10.30 -18.10 -11.23
CA GLY A 193 10.59 -16.82 -10.59
C GLY A 193 11.82 -16.89 -9.68
N GLU A 194 11.91 -17.94 -8.86
CA GLU A 194 13.08 -18.23 -8.03
C GLU A 194 14.34 -18.44 -8.87
N PHE A 195 14.25 -19.24 -9.95
CA PHE A 195 15.36 -19.43 -10.88
C PHE A 195 15.79 -18.14 -11.56
N LEU A 196 14.85 -17.32 -12.05
CA LEU A 196 15.15 -16.00 -12.63
C LEU A 196 15.76 -15.05 -11.60
N GLY A 197 15.27 -15.07 -10.36
CA GLY A 197 15.85 -14.32 -9.24
C GLY A 197 17.30 -14.72 -8.99
N ILE A 198 17.59 -16.03 -8.94
CA ILE A 198 18.94 -16.57 -8.80
C ILE A 198 19.83 -16.15 -9.98
N VAL A 199 19.32 -16.21 -11.22
CA VAL A 199 20.07 -15.82 -12.42
C VAL A 199 20.37 -14.33 -12.43
N VAL A 200 19.39 -13.47 -12.10
CA VAL A 200 19.58 -12.02 -11.99
C VAL A 200 20.54 -11.68 -10.86
N PHE A 201 20.38 -12.31 -9.69
CA PHE A 201 21.30 -12.16 -8.57
C PHE A 201 22.71 -12.62 -8.96
N ALA A 202 22.87 -13.75 -9.65
CA ALA A 202 24.19 -14.20 -10.12
C ALA A 202 24.80 -13.22 -11.12
N ILE A 203 24.01 -12.69 -12.07
CA ILE A 203 24.47 -11.70 -13.06
C ILE A 203 24.89 -10.37 -12.41
N LEU A 204 24.28 -9.98 -11.29
CA LEU A 204 24.60 -8.73 -10.59
C LEU A 204 25.63 -8.95 -9.47
N ALA A 205 25.38 -9.86 -8.54
CA ALA A 205 26.23 -10.14 -7.40
C ALA A 205 27.60 -10.70 -7.80
N ILE A 206 27.71 -11.54 -8.83
CA ILE A 206 29.01 -12.10 -9.21
C ILE A 206 29.96 -11.00 -9.70
N PRO A 207 29.64 -10.17 -10.71
CA PRO A 207 30.59 -9.15 -11.17
C PRO A 207 30.76 -7.97 -10.22
N PHE A 208 29.75 -7.62 -9.41
CA PHE A 208 29.81 -6.43 -8.55
C PHE A 208 30.19 -6.71 -7.09
N VAL A 209 30.06 -7.94 -6.61
CA VAL A 209 30.36 -8.31 -5.21
C VAL A 209 31.39 -9.43 -5.15
N ALA A 210 31.15 -10.57 -5.79
CA ALA A 210 32.02 -11.73 -5.69
C ALA A 210 33.36 -11.54 -6.42
N LEU A 211 33.37 -10.91 -7.60
CA LEU A 211 34.59 -10.65 -8.37
C LEU A 211 35.49 -9.63 -7.66
N PRO A 212 35.00 -8.47 -7.19
CA PRO A 212 35.82 -7.54 -6.42
C PRO A 212 36.34 -8.15 -5.12
N TRP A 213 35.52 -8.95 -4.41
CA TRP A 213 35.96 -9.68 -3.22
C TRP A 213 37.06 -10.70 -3.52
N LEU A 214 36.90 -11.51 -4.57
CA LEU A 214 37.88 -12.52 -4.99
C LEU A 214 39.18 -11.87 -5.47
N VAL A 215 39.09 -10.79 -6.25
CA VAL A 215 40.24 -9.98 -6.68
C VAL A 215 40.93 -9.38 -5.46
N GLY A 216 40.19 -8.85 -4.49
CA GLY A 216 40.74 -8.39 -3.22
C GLY A 216 41.50 -9.49 -2.47
N ARG A 217 40.94 -10.70 -2.41
CA ARG A 217 41.57 -11.89 -1.82
C ARG A 217 42.86 -12.30 -2.53
N ILE A 218 42.87 -12.31 -3.87
CA ILE A 218 44.04 -12.73 -4.68
C ILE A 218 45.14 -11.67 -4.62
N VAL A 219 44.78 -10.39 -4.73
CA VAL A 219 45.72 -9.26 -4.72
C VAL A 219 46.11 -8.86 -3.29
N ARG A 220 45.50 -9.49 -2.27
CA ARG A 220 45.59 -9.09 -0.85
C ARG A 220 45.20 -7.63 -0.61
N TRP A 221 44.31 -7.12 -1.45
CA TRP A 221 43.72 -5.80 -1.27
C TRP A 221 42.41 -5.97 -0.50
N ASP A 222 42.46 -5.64 0.78
CA ASP A 222 41.29 -5.65 1.64
C ASP A 222 40.74 -4.22 1.73
N ALA A 223 39.58 -3.99 1.10
CA ALA A 223 38.91 -2.69 1.07
C ALA A 223 38.35 -2.27 2.44
N THR A 224 38.30 -3.21 3.39
CA THR A 224 37.94 -2.96 4.79
C THR A 224 39.15 -2.89 5.72
N TRP A 225 40.35 -3.05 5.17
CA TRP A 225 41.60 -2.84 5.89
C TRP A 225 41.82 -1.35 6.12
N SER A 226 41.18 -0.84 7.17
CA SER A 226 41.75 0.29 7.89
C SER A 226 43.12 -0.16 8.39
N PRO A 227 44.22 0.54 8.04
CA PRO A 227 45.52 0.18 8.55
C PRO A 227 45.48 0.31 10.07
N THR A 228 45.50 -0.82 10.77
CA THR A 228 45.73 -0.86 12.21
C THR A 228 47.16 -0.39 12.45
N ARG A 229 47.38 0.92 12.50
CA ARG A 229 48.52 1.48 13.21
C ARG A 229 48.22 1.31 14.70
N PRO A 230 49.07 0.62 15.47
CA PRO A 230 49.00 0.72 16.91
C PRO A 230 49.41 2.14 17.31
N ARG A 231 48.57 2.74 18.16
CA ARG A 231 48.74 3.99 18.91
C ARG A 231 48.55 5.29 18.12
N SER A 232 47.64 6.09 18.66
CA SER A 232 47.55 7.54 18.52
C SER A 232 48.94 8.18 18.58
N ALA A 233 49.40 8.68 17.45
CA ALA A 233 50.37 9.76 17.40
C ALA A 233 49.77 10.82 16.49
N TRP A 234 49.40 11.94 17.08
CA TRP A 234 49.28 13.19 16.35
C TRP A 234 50.58 13.38 15.56
N SER A 235 50.50 13.49 14.24
CA SER A 235 51.66 13.95 13.45
C SER A 235 51.63 15.46 13.45
N GLU A 236 52.62 16.09 14.07
CA GLU A 236 53.00 17.46 13.72
C GLU A 236 53.24 17.50 12.22
N ALA A 237 52.54 18.41 11.54
CA ALA A 237 52.86 18.76 10.17
C ALA A 237 54.21 19.47 10.19
N ALA A 238 55.29 18.70 10.01
CA ALA A 238 56.57 19.27 9.65
C ALA A 238 56.42 19.90 8.27
N ASP A 239 56.79 21.18 8.18
CA ASP A 239 56.91 22.00 6.97
C ASP A 239 57.81 21.35 5.92
N ALA A 240 57.29 20.33 5.23
CA ALA A 240 57.92 19.76 4.06
C ALA A 240 57.40 20.51 2.83
N GLU A 241 58.23 21.39 2.29
CA GLU A 241 58.04 22.03 0.99
C GLU A 241 57.56 21.00 -0.04
N VAL A 242 56.31 21.17 -0.50
CA VAL A 242 55.76 20.39 -1.59
C VAL A 242 56.51 20.79 -2.86
N PRO A 243 57.27 19.89 -3.52
CA PRO A 243 57.91 20.24 -4.78
C PRO A 243 56.81 20.44 -5.82
N SER A 244 56.69 21.65 -6.35
CA SER A 244 55.80 21.97 -7.47
C SER A 244 56.34 21.32 -8.76
N LYS A 245 56.19 19.99 -8.90
CA LYS A 245 56.43 19.32 -10.17
C LYS A 245 55.12 19.08 -10.89
N ARG A 246 54.92 19.93 -11.90
CA ARG A 246 54.05 19.71 -13.05
C ARG A 246 54.22 18.29 -13.61
N THR A 247 53.26 17.40 -13.35
CA THR A 247 53.15 16.11 -14.05
C THR A 247 51.69 15.72 -14.28
N TRP A 248 50.88 16.66 -14.78
CA TRP A 248 49.63 16.33 -15.47
C TRP A 248 49.63 16.99 -16.84
N GLN A 249 50.31 16.36 -17.79
CA GLN A 249 49.86 16.42 -19.18
C GLN A 249 48.77 15.35 -19.31
N PRO A 250 47.52 15.71 -19.64
CA PRO A 250 46.51 14.69 -19.92
C PRO A 250 46.97 13.93 -21.17
N ALA A 251 47.22 12.64 -21.02
CA ALA A 251 47.43 11.75 -22.15
C ALA A 251 46.23 11.88 -23.11
N ALA A 252 46.51 11.98 -24.42
CA ALA A 252 45.47 12.04 -25.43
C ALA A 252 44.48 10.87 -25.21
N PRO A 253 43.14 11.13 -25.25
CA PRO A 253 42.17 10.11 -24.92
C PRO A 253 42.36 8.90 -25.85
N PRO A 254 42.41 7.67 -25.32
CA PRO A 254 42.60 6.49 -26.15
C PRO A 254 41.50 6.43 -27.20
N ARG A 255 41.88 6.10 -28.44
CA ARG A 255 40.96 5.86 -29.56
C ARG A 255 39.75 5.06 -29.05
N THR A 256 38.56 5.65 -29.13
CA THR A 256 37.33 5.07 -28.61
C THR A 256 37.14 3.67 -29.18
N TRP A 257 37.40 2.66 -28.36
CA TRP A 257 37.39 1.26 -28.75
C TRP A 257 35.95 0.83 -29.11
N PRO A 258 35.69 0.16 -30.24
CA PRO A 258 34.33 -0.12 -30.74
C PRO A 258 33.39 -0.87 -29.76
N TRP A 259 33.89 -1.47 -28.68
CA TRP A 259 33.06 -2.09 -27.65
C TRP A 259 32.32 -1.07 -26.78
N THR A 260 32.82 0.16 -26.58
CA THR A 260 32.14 1.19 -25.77
C THR A 260 30.83 1.64 -26.42
N ARG A 261 30.76 1.67 -27.76
CA ARG A 261 29.53 1.94 -28.52
C ARG A 261 28.53 0.79 -28.49
N ARG A 262 28.97 -0.45 -28.28
CA ARG A 262 28.08 -1.61 -28.09
C ARG A 262 27.58 -1.69 -26.65
N ALA A 263 28.46 -1.44 -25.68
CA ALA A 263 28.13 -1.37 -24.26
C ALA A 263 27.14 -0.23 -23.99
N SER A 264 27.35 0.97 -24.53
CA SER A 264 26.40 2.09 -24.35
C SER A 264 25.02 1.80 -24.96
N ARG A 265 24.96 1.12 -26.11
CA ARG A 265 23.68 0.68 -26.69
C ARG A 265 22.99 -0.39 -25.85
N ALA A 266 23.73 -1.32 -25.26
CA ALA A 266 23.18 -2.33 -24.37
C ALA A 266 22.64 -1.70 -23.08
N VAL A 267 23.38 -0.76 -22.48
CA VAL A 267 22.96 -0.01 -21.29
C VAL A 267 21.71 0.82 -21.57
N VAL A 268 21.66 1.55 -22.69
CA VAL A 268 20.47 2.33 -23.07
C VAL A 268 19.26 1.41 -23.30
N ARG A 269 19.44 0.27 -23.99
CA ARG A 269 18.35 -0.70 -24.20
C ARG A 269 17.86 -1.32 -22.90
N LEU A 270 18.76 -1.65 -21.98
CA LEU A 270 18.41 -2.15 -20.66
C LEU A 270 17.64 -1.08 -19.87
N GLY A 271 18.11 0.17 -19.89
CA GLY A 271 17.42 1.29 -19.26
C GLY A 271 16.01 1.52 -19.81
N VAL A 272 15.82 1.46 -21.13
CA VAL A 272 14.49 1.56 -21.74
C VAL A 272 13.60 0.36 -21.37
N CYS A 273 14.13 -0.87 -21.38
CA CYS A 273 13.36 -2.04 -20.96
C CYS A 273 12.93 -1.95 -19.49
N LEU A 274 13.82 -1.52 -18.60
CA LEU A 274 13.51 -1.32 -17.18
C LEU A 274 12.47 -0.21 -16.99
N LEU A 275 12.55 0.89 -17.74
CA LEU A 275 11.56 1.95 -17.71
C LEU A 275 10.18 1.46 -18.20
N VAL A 276 10.13 0.70 -19.31
CA VAL A 276 8.87 0.12 -19.81
C VAL A 276 8.29 -0.88 -18.80
N LEU A 277 9.12 -1.73 -18.21
CA LEU A 277 8.70 -2.64 -17.14
C LEU A 277 8.17 -1.88 -15.93
N ALA A 278 8.83 -0.80 -15.51
CA ALA A 278 8.36 0.06 -14.42
C ALA A 278 7.02 0.73 -14.75
N VAL A 279 6.84 1.25 -15.97
CA VAL A 279 5.58 1.86 -16.42
C VAL A 279 4.46 0.82 -16.51
N VAL A 280 4.72 -0.36 -17.06
CA VAL A 280 3.75 -1.46 -17.13
C VAL A 280 3.40 -1.95 -15.73
N PHE A 281 4.39 -2.13 -14.86
CA PHE A 281 4.20 -2.50 -13.46
C PHE A 281 3.34 -1.45 -12.74
N GLN A 282 3.62 -0.16 -12.93
CA GLN A 282 2.82 0.92 -12.35
C GLN A 282 1.39 0.96 -12.91
N ALA A 283 1.22 0.74 -14.22
CA ALA A 283 -0.10 0.70 -14.85
C ALA A 283 -0.93 -0.51 -14.38
N VAL A 284 -0.30 -1.67 -14.19
CA VAL A 284 -0.93 -2.86 -13.60
C VAL A 284 -1.28 -2.62 -12.13
N ARG A 285 -0.37 -2.00 -11.36
CA ARG A 285 -0.62 -1.62 -9.96
C ARG A 285 -1.80 -0.67 -9.84
N ASN A 286 -1.87 0.34 -10.72
CA ASN A 286 -2.96 1.31 -10.73
C ASN A 286 -4.31 0.70 -11.19
N ARG A 287 -4.29 -0.33 -12.05
CA ARG A 287 -5.51 -1.09 -12.42
C ARG A 287 -5.93 -2.11 -11.36
N ALA A 288 -5.01 -2.59 -10.54
CA ALA A 288 -5.31 -3.47 -9.42
C ALA A 288 -5.99 -2.74 -8.24
N ALA A 289 -6.11 -1.41 -8.30
CA ALA A 289 -6.82 -0.59 -7.33
C ALA A 289 -8.31 -0.40 -7.65
N GLU A 290 -8.88 -1.15 -8.60
CA GLU A 290 -10.34 -1.18 -8.74
C GLU A 290 -10.94 -1.94 -7.54
N PRO A 291 -11.91 -1.34 -6.81
CA PRO A 291 -12.51 -1.96 -5.63
C PRO A 291 -13.10 -3.34 -5.95
N ASP A 292 -13.11 -4.24 -4.97
CA ASP A 292 -13.72 -5.57 -5.14
C ASP A 292 -15.18 -5.43 -5.63
N PRO A 293 -15.54 -5.97 -6.80
CA PRO A 293 -16.92 -5.89 -7.31
C PRO A 293 -17.99 -6.44 -6.35
N GLY A 294 -17.64 -7.41 -5.50
CA GLY A 294 -18.50 -7.95 -4.47
C GLY A 294 -18.83 -6.93 -3.39
N LEU A 295 -17.81 -6.19 -2.94
CA LEU A 295 -17.94 -5.08 -1.98
C LEU A 295 -18.75 -3.91 -2.58
N LEU A 296 -18.51 -3.56 -3.85
CA LEU A 296 -19.30 -2.55 -4.57
C LEU A 296 -20.78 -2.95 -4.75
N SER A 297 -21.08 -4.25 -4.74
CA SER A 297 -22.43 -4.80 -4.86
C SER A 297 -23.07 -5.15 -3.51
N SER A 298 -22.56 -4.59 -2.41
CA SER A 298 -23.17 -4.78 -1.09
C SER A 298 -24.61 -4.24 -1.03
N PRO A 299 -25.59 -5.03 -0.57
CA PRO A 299 -26.95 -4.54 -0.35
C PRO A 299 -26.99 -3.35 0.63
N ALA A 300 -26.13 -3.35 1.66
CA ALA A 300 -26.06 -2.25 2.63
C ALA A 300 -25.61 -0.92 2.00
N MET A 301 -24.94 -0.97 0.85
CA MET A 301 -24.48 0.19 0.08
C MET A 301 -25.32 0.41 -1.19
N ALA A 302 -26.48 -0.24 -1.31
CA ALA A 302 -27.33 -0.09 -2.47
C ALA A 302 -27.85 1.36 -2.57
N GLY A 303 -27.58 2.01 -3.70
CA GLY A 303 -27.99 3.40 -3.93
C GLY A 303 -27.03 4.46 -3.37
N ALA A 304 -25.95 4.07 -2.67
CA ALA A 304 -24.91 4.99 -2.24
C ALA A 304 -24.02 5.39 -3.43
N ASP A 305 -24.33 6.53 -4.07
CA ASP A 305 -23.60 7.05 -5.23
C ASP A 305 -22.14 7.45 -4.91
N TYR A 306 -21.86 7.79 -3.64
CA TYR A 306 -20.54 8.10 -3.12
C TYR A 306 -19.64 6.86 -2.95
N TRP A 307 -20.22 5.66 -2.84
CA TRP A 307 -19.52 4.44 -2.41
C TRP A 307 -18.28 4.10 -3.25
N PRO A 308 -18.32 4.12 -4.60
CA PRO A 308 -17.15 3.78 -5.40
C PRO A 308 -15.99 4.76 -5.26
N ASP A 309 -16.30 6.06 -5.08
CA ASP A 309 -15.29 7.11 -4.88
C ASP A 309 -14.67 7.01 -3.49
N LEU A 310 -15.49 6.78 -2.46
CA LEU A 310 -15.05 6.64 -1.08
C LEU A 310 -14.12 5.44 -0.91
N ILE A 311 -14.49 4.26 -1.41
CA ILE A 311 -13.62 3.07 -1.31
C ILE A 311 -12.29 3.29 -2.03
N ARG A 312 -12.27 3.95 -3.18
CA ARG A 312 -11.02 4.30 -3.85
C ARG A 312 -10.15 5.22 -2.99
N ALA A 313 -10.74 6.20 -2.30
CA ALA A 313 -10.00 7.08 -1.41
C ALA A 313 -9.44 6.30 -0.20
N GLN A 314 -10.20 5.35 0.34
CA GLN A 314 -9.78 4.51 1.45
C GLN A 314 -8.68 3.51 1.08
N ASP A 315 -8.77 2.89 -0.10
CA ASP A 315 -7.73 2.00 -0.61
C ASP A 315 -6.42 2.76 -0.86
N GLN A 316 -6.52 4.00 -1.34
CA GLN A 316 -5.36 4.89 -1.46
C GLN A 316 -4.77 5.21 -0.09
N LEU A 317 -5.61 5.58 0.88
CA LEU A 317 -5.19 5.87 2.25
C LEU A 317 -4.46 4.70 2.91
N ARG A 318 -5.01 3.48 2.81
CA ARG A 318 -4.36 2.25 3.32
C ARG A 318 -2.97 2.05 2.73
N SER A 319 -2.79 2.39 1.45
CA SER A 319 -1.50 2.26 0.78
C SER A 319 -0.48 3.34 1.18
N SER A 320 -0.94 4.39 1.87
CA SER A 320 -0.12 5.49 2.39
C SER A 320 0.02 5.51 3.90
N MET A 321 -0.48 4.49 4.62
CA MET A 321 -0.28 4.39 6.06
C MET A 321 1.21 4.23 6.37
N GLU A 322 1.67 4.95 7.38
CA GLU A 322 3.06 4.94 7.82
C GLU A 322 3.16 4.25 9.18
N PHE A 323 4.22 3.49 9.40
CA PHE A 323 4.45 2.91 10.73
C PHE A 323 5.11 3.98 11.62
N GLY A 324 4.37 4.43 12.63
CA GLY A 324 4.78 5.40 13.63
C GLY A 324 5.47 4.77 14.85
N SER A 325 5.41 5.45 16.00
CA SER A 325 6.21 5.08 17.17
C SER A 325 5.84 3.72 17.77
N TYR A 326 4.62 3.20 17.58
CA TYR A 326 4.22 1.84 17.97
C TYR A 326 3.03 1.28 17.16
N THR A 327 2.54 2.03 16.18
CA THR A 327 1.23 1.86 15.53
C THR A 327 1.28 2.36 14.09
N TYR A 328 0.27 2.06 13.28
CA TYR A 328 0.12 2.73 12.01
C TYR A 328 -0.53 4.10 12.19
N GLU A 329 0.06 5.10 11.55
CA GLU A 329 -0.48 6.45 11.46
C GLU A 329 -0.97 6.73 10.04
N GLN A 330 -2.02 7.54 9.97
CA GLN A 330 -2.61 7.95 8.70
C GLN A 330 -2.15 9.36 8.37
N PRO A 331 -1.68 9.61 7.14
CA PRO A 331 -1.34 10.96 6.73
C PRO A 331 -2.61 11.79 6.55
N ASP A 332 -2.46 13.11 6.73
CA ASP A 332 -3.49 14.06 6.33
C ASP A 332 -3.85 13.89 4.85
N VAL A 333 -5.14 13.79 4.59
CA VAL A 333 -5.68 13.57 3.25
C VAL A 333 -6.89 14.46 3.04
N THR A 334 -7.03 14.98 1.83
CA THR A 334 -8.20 15.73 1.42
C THR A 334 -8.85 15.03 0.24
N SER A 335 -10.13 14.70 0.37
CA SER A 335 -10.94 14.15 -0.70
C SER A 335 -12.37 14.65 -0.61
N ARG A 336 -13.24 14.19 -1.51
CA ARG A 336 -14.65 14.61 -1.50
C ARG A 336 -15.42 14.08 -0.29
N TYR A 337 -15.06 12.91 0.23
CA TYR A 337 -15.87 12.16 1.21
C TYR A 337 -15.09 11.70 2.44
N LEU A 338 -13.77 11.64 2.33
CA LEU A 338 -12.85 11.23 3.38
C LEU A 338 -11.79 12.32 3.53
N ASN A 339 -11.77 12.97 4.70
CA ASN A 339 -10.77 13.95 5.03
C ASN A 339 -10.15 13.62 6.39
N ILE A 340 -8.83 13.75 6.46
CA ILE A 340 -8.04 13.65 7.68
C ILE A 340 -7.29 14.96 7.82
N ARG A 341 -7.39 15.56 9.00
CA ARG A 341 -6.71 16.80 9.36
C ARG A 341 -6.06 16.61 10.73
N ASP A 342 -4.80 17.00 10.83
CA ASP A 342 -4.02 16.86 12.06
C ASP A 342 -4.01 15.41 12.58
N GLY A 343 -4.01 14.43 11.67
CA GLY A 343 -4.06 13.00 12.00
C GLY A 343 -5.44 12.46 12.41
N HIS A 344 -6.47 13.29 12.45
CA HIS A 344 -7.83 12.89 12.86
C HIS A 344 -8.81 12.93 11.70
N ARG A 345 -9.74 11.96 11.68
CA ARG A 345 -10.85 11.97 10.72
C ARG A 345 -11.71 13.22 10.98
N VAL A 346 -12.05 13.95 9.92
CA VAL A 346 -12.94 15.11 10.05
C VAL A 346 -14.32 14.65 10.51
N THR A 347 -14.79 15.25 11.61
CA THR A 347 -16.10 15.00 12.21
C THR A 347 -17.08 16.12 11.81
N TRP A 348 -18.38 15.81 11.73
CA TRP A 348 -19.41 16.84 11.65
C TRP A 348 -19.43 17.65 12.94
N SER A 349 -19.50 18.98 12.83
CA SER A 349 -19.58 19.87 13.99
C SER A 349 -20.86 20.72 13.92
N PRO A 350 -21.52 20.98 15.07
CA PRO A 350 -22.63 21.92 15.12
C PRO A 350 -22.14 23.35 14.82
N PRO A 351 -23.06 24.28 14.47
CA PRO A 351 -22.71 25.69 14.35
C PRO A 351 -22.09 26.21 15.66
N ALA A 352 -20.95 26.90 15.56
CA ALA A 352 -20.29 27.47 16.73
C ALA A 352 -21.18 28.53 17.41
N ASP A 353 -21.41 28.35 18.72
CA ASP A 353 -21.99 29.38 19.57
C ASP A 353 -20.88 30.06 20.38
N PRO A 354 -20.57 31.34 20.15
CA PRO A 354 -19.52 32.03 20.89
C PRO A 354 -19.91 32.37 22.34
N SER A 355 -21.14 32.09 22.77
CA SER A 355 -21.62 32.40 24.12
C SER A 355 -21.39 31.29 25.15
N CYS A 356 -21.06 30.07 24.71
CA CYS A 356 -20.72 28.94 25.55
C CYS A 356 -19.62 28.10 24.90
N ARG A 357 -18.98 27.23 25.67
CA ARG A 357 -17.95 26.29 25.24
C ARG A 357 -18.62 24.95 24.93
N ALA A 358 -18.41 24.42 23.73
CA ALA A 358 -18.80 23.06 23.42
C ALA A 358 -17.99 22.06 24.25
N PRO A 359 -18.61 21.06 24.90
CA PRO A 359 -17.88 20.01 25.61
C PRO A 359 -17.05 19.20 24.61
N VAL A 360 -15.80 18.93 24.97
CA VAL A 360 -14.83 18.20 24.15
C VAL A 360 -14.99 16.71 24.42
N VAL A 361 -15.31 15.96 23.37
CA VAL A 361 -15.48 14.50 23.43
C VAL A 361 -14.45 13.84 22.53
N TRP A 362 -13.62 12.98 23.11
CA TRP A 362 -12.66 12.18 22.35
C TRP A 362 -13.20 10.77 22.15
N VAL A 363 -13.31 10.34 20.90
CA VAL A 363 -13.81 9.02 20.54
C VAL A 363 -12.69 8.18 19.95
N PHE A 364 -12.38 7.08 20.63
CA PHE A 364 -11.40 6.08 20.24
C PHE A 364 -12.08 4.82 19.71
N GLY A 365 -11.35 4.08 18.87
CA GLY A 365 -11.82 2.81 18.35
C GLY A 365 -11.09 2.40 17.08
N GLY A 366 -11.56 1.30 16.51
CA GLY A 366 -11.04 0.76 15.26
C GLY A 366 -11.51 1.49 13.99
N SER A 367 -11.52 0.74 12.90
CA SER A 367 -11.95 1.19 11.58
C SER A 367 -13.43 1.59 11.52
N THR A 368 -14.25 1.09 12.43
CA THR A 368 -15.66 1.48 12.57
C THR A 368 -15.80 2.89 13.17
N THR A 369 -15.01 3.24 14.18
CA THR A 369 -14.94 4.63 14.72
C THR A 369 -14.34 5.58 13.69
N PHE A 370 -13.29 5.16 12.97
CA PHE A 370 -12.72 5.93 11.85
C PHE A 370 -13.77 6.25 10.76
N GLY A 371 -14.86 5.49 10.72
CA GLY A 371 -15.91 5.63 9.73
C GLY A 371 -15.54 5.01 8.39
N GLU A 372 -15.04 3.78 8.42
CA GLU A 372 -14.79 3.05 7.19
C GLU A 372 -16.10 2.88 6.42
N GLY A 373 -16.10 3.37 5.17
CA GLY A 373 -17.23 3.30 4.27
C GLY A 373 -18.32 4.32 4.51
N GLN A 374 -18.06 5.28 5.40
CA GLN A 374 -18.92 6.40 5.72
C GLN A 374 -18.27 7.72 5.29
N ARG A 375 -19.09 8.66 4.82
CA ARG A 375 -18.62 10.03 4.57
C ARG A 375 -18.29 10.71 5.90
N ASP A 376 -17.43 11.71 5.89
CA ASP A 376 -17.03 12.46 7.09
C ASP A 376 -18.22 12.88 7.95
N GLU A 377 -19.29 13.37 7.32
CA GLU A 377 -20.50 13.84 8.01
C GLU A 377 -21.36 12.73 8.64
N HIS A 378 -21.02 11.47 8.41
CA HIS A 378 -21.83 10.29 8.76
C HIS A 378 -21.02 9.16 9.42
N THR A 379 -19.85 9.50 9.97
CA THR A 379 -19.12 8.58 10.86
C THR A 379 -19.82 8.45 12.20
N VAL A 380 -19.54 7.39 12.98
CA VAL A 380 -20.12 7.25 14.34
C VAL A 380 -19.88 8.50 15.20
N PRO A 381 -18.67 9.07 15.27
CA PRO A 381 -18.45 10.34 15.98
C PRO A 381 -19.27 11.53 15.42
N SER A 382 -19.45 11.61 14.10
CA SER A 382 -20.26 12.66 13.48
C SER A 382 -21.74 12.53 13.80
N GLU A 383 -22.25 11.29 13.85
CA GLU A 383 -23.63 11.01 14.21
C GLU A 383 -23.87 11.17 15.71
N LEU A 384 -22.88 10.89 16.57
CA LEU A 384 -22.91 11.24 17.99
C LEU A 384 -23.07 12.77 18.18
N ALA A 385 -22.23 13.56 17.51
CA ALA A 385 -22.32 15.02 17.55
C ALA A 385 -23.69 15.52 17.07
N ARG A 386 -24.25 14.90 16.03
CA ARG A 386 -25.57 15.24 15.50
C ARG A 386 -26.71 14.87 16.45
N ALA A 387 -26.65 13.68 17.06
CA ALA A 387 -27.64 13.24 18.04
C ALA A 387 -27.67 14.16 19.26
N ALA A 388 -26.50 14.57 19.76
CA ALA A 388 -26.39 15.55 20.82
C ALA A 388 -26.96 16.93 20.43
N TRP A 389 -26.67 17.37 19.20
CA TRP A 389 -27.17 18.65 18.69
C TRP A 389 -28.70 18.65 18.52
N ASP A 390 -29.29 17.54 18.08
CA ASP A 390 -30.73 17.37 17.99
C ASP A 390 -31.41 17.45 19.38
N ASP A 391 -30.67 17.09 20.44
CA ASP A 391 -31.04 17.24 21.86
C ASP A 391 -30.68 18.61 22.46
N GLY A 392 -30.10 19.51 21.67
CA GLY A 392 -29.75 20.88 22.06
C GLY A 392 -28.38 21.06 22.69
N VAL A 393 -27.49 20.06 22.61
CA VAL A 393 -26.13 20.09 23.16
C VAL A 393 -25.12 20.17 22.02
N ALA A 394 -24.25 21.19 22.02
CA ALA A 394 -23.22 21.35 21.01
C ALA A 394 -21.93 20.67 21.44
N LEU A 395 -21.59 19.52 20.86
CA LEU A 395 -20.33 18.81 21.15
C LEU A 395 -19.20 19.20 20.19
N ASP A 396 -17.98 19.28 20.72
CA ASP A 396 -16.76 19.26 19.92
C ASP A 396 -16.17 17.85 19.96
N VAL A 397 -16.28 17.11 18.85
CA VAL A 397 -15.99 15.67 18.82
C VAL A 397 -14.75 15.37 17.97
N THR A 398 -13.70 14.89 18.63
CA THR A 398 -12.46 14.46 17.95
C THR A 398 -12.47 12.95 17.72
N ASN A 399 -12.34 12.56 16.45
CA ASN A 399 -12.31 11.16 16.04
C ASN A 399 -10.87 10.64 16.00
N PHE A 400 -10.49 9.90 17.05
CA PHE A 400 -9.22 9.18 17.17
C PHE A 400 -9.26 7.76 16.58
N GLY A 401 -10.36 7.39 15.90
CA GLY A 401 -10.57 6.08 15.33
C GLY A 401 -9.53 5.75 14.25
N GLN A 402 -9.02 4.52 14.26
CA GLN A 402 -7.90 4.11 13.41
C GLN A 402 -8.08 2.70 12.86
N LEU A 403 -7.63 2.47 11.63
CA LEU A 403 -7.92 1.22 10.92
C LEU A 403 -7.31 0.00 11.62
N GLY A 404 -8.17 -0.93 12.04
CA GLY A 404 -7.73 -2.20 12.62
C GLY A 404 -7.18 -2.13 14.05
N ASP A 405 -7.31 -0.98 14.72
CA ASP A 405 -6.87 -0.82 16.11
C ASP A 405 -7.76 -1.64 17.05
N PRO A 406 -7.18 -2.55 17.86
CA PRO A 406 -7.84 -3.11 19.02
C PRO A 406 -7.70 -2.17 20.24
N HIS A 407 -8.49 -2.42 21.28
CA HIS A 407 -8.58 -1.56 22.46
C HIS A 407 -7.23 -1.19 23.07
N TRP A 408 -6.30 -2.15 23.18
CA TRP A 408 -4.98 -1.88 23.76
C TRP A 408 -4.16 -0.82 22.99
N VAL A 409 -4.36 -0.71 21.67
CA VAL A 409 -3.73 0.33 20.84
C VAL A 409 -4.40 1.67 21.08
N GLU A 410 -5.72 1.69 21.16
CA GLU A 410 -6.50 2.88 21.45
C GLU A 410 -6.12 3.50 22.81
N VAL A 411 -5.84 2.67 23.83
CA VAL A 411 -5.32 3.17 25.12
C VAL A 411 -3.99 3.89 24.94
N ARG A 412 -3.10 3.40 24.07
CA ARG A 412 -1.83 4.09 23.78
C ARG A 412 -2.07 5.42 23.07
N ARG A 413 -3.08 5.49 22.22
CA ARG A 413 -3.45 6.76 21.56
C ARG A 413 -4.03 7.76 22.54
N LEU A 414 -4.79 7.32 23.53
CA LEU A 414 -5.22 8.19 24.63
C LEU A 414 -4.01 8.73 25.41
N GLU A 415 -3.05 7.87 25.77
CA GLU A 415 -1.81 8.32 26.43
C GLU A 415 -1.04 9.35 25.57
N GLU A 416 -0.94 9.11 24.26
CA GLU A 416 -0.27 10.01 23.33
C GLU A 416 -1.01 11.35 23.20
N ALA A 417 -2.34 11.33 23.04
CA ALA A 417 -3.16 12.53 22.98
C ALA A 417 -2.96 13.38 24.24
N LEU A 418 -3.10 12.78 25.42
CA LEU A 418 -2.90 13.47 26.71
C LEU A 418 -1.47 14.04 26.87
N GLY A 419 -0.48 13.44 26.21
CA GLY A 419 0.91 13.89 26.25
C GLY A 419 1.30 14.92 25.19
N THR A 420 0.45 15.14 24.18
CA THR A 420 0.80 15.95 23.00
C THR A 420 -0.14 17.12 22.73
N THR A 421 -1.34 17.13 23.32
CA THR A 421 -2.25 18.28 23.28
C THR A 421 -2.41 18.91 24.65
N ASP A 422 -2.62 20.24 24.66
CA ASP A 422 -2.98 21.00 25.85
C ASP A 422 -4.50 20.93 26.13
N GLU A 423 -5.30 20.54 25.15
CA GLU A 423 -6.74 20.33 25.31
C GLU A 423 -7.00 19.03 26.07
N ARG A 424 -7.96 19.06 27.00
CA ARG A 424 -8.43 17.87 27.71
C ARG A 424 -9.89 17.58 27.38
N PRO A 425 -10.28 16.31 27.26
CA PRO A 425 -11.66 15.96 26.99
C PRO A 425 -12.50 16.07 28.26
N ASP A 426 -13.75 16.51 28.10
CA ASP A 426 -14.79 16.40 29.12
C ASP A 426 -15.36 14.97 29.18
N LEU A 427 -15.23 14.21 28.09
CA LEU A 427 -15.62 12.80 28.00
C LEU A 427 -14.73 12.02 27.03
N VAL A 428 -14.29 10.84 27.45
CA VAL A 428 -13.64 9.85 26.59
C VAL A 428 -14.59 8.71 26.29
N ILE A 429 -14.66 8.30 25.04
CA ILE A 429 -15.48 7.17 24.58
C ILE A 429 -14.58 6.17 23.86
N PHE A 430 -14.66 4.91 24.25
CA PHE A 430 -14.08 3.78 23.54
C PHE A 430 -15.19 2.98 22.86
N TYR A 431 -15.10 2.76 21.56
CA TYR A 431 -16.03 1.96 20.76
C TYR A 431 -15.30 0.78 20.10
N ASP A 432 -15.40 -0.39 20.75
CA ASP A 432 -14.42 -1.48 20.62
C ASP A 432 -15.08 -2.81 20.23
N GLY A 433 -14.30 -3.90 20.21
CA GLY A 433 -14.80 -5.28 20.24
C GLY A 433 -14.67 -6.03 18.92
N ALA A 434 -14.88 -5.36 17.78
CA ALA A 434 -14.77 -6.03 16.48
C ALA A 434 -13.32 -6.48 16.21
N ASN A 435 -12.33 -5.63 16.50
CA ASN A 435 -10.92 -5.96 16.23
C ASN A 435 -10.35 -7.00 17.20
N GLU A 436 -10.86 -7.08 18.44
CA GLU A 436 -10.54 -8.16 19.38
C GLU A 436 -10.93 -9.52 18.80
N VAL A 437 -12.13 -9.62 18.24
CA VAL A 437 -12.66 -10.87 17.68
C VAL A 437 -12.02 -11.17 16.32
N ILE A 438 -11.99 -10.21 15.40
CA ILE A 438 -11.48 -10.40 14.03
C ILE A 438 -10.00 -10.79 14.06
N THR A 439 -9.18 -10.12 14.86
CA THR A 439 -7.75 -10.44 14.94
C THR A 439 -7.52 -11.86 15.45
N ARG A 440 -8.32 -12.31 16.43
CA ARG A 440 -8.21 -13.66 16.99
C ARG A 440 -8.66 -14.74 16.01
N ILE A 441 -9.71 -14.47 15.23
CA ILE A 441 -10.11 -15.35 14.12
C ILE A 441 -9.02 -15.41 13.05
N ALA A 442 -8.44 -14.28 12.67
CA ALA A 442 -7.37 -14.22 11.66
C ALA A 442 -6.13 -15.03 12.07
N LEU A 443 -5.65 -14.84 13.32
CA LEU A 443 -4.53 -15.62 13.86
C LEU A 443 -4.85 -17.12 13.91
N ASN A 444 -6.07 -17.48 14.30
CA ASN A 444 -6.52 -18.88 14.30
C ASN A 444 -6.52 -19.48 12.90
N ASP A 445 -7.00 -18.75 11.89
CA ASP A 445 -7.02 -19.19 10.50
C ASP A 445 -5.62 -19.39 9.91
N GLN A 446 -4.65 -18.67 10.46
CA GLN A 446 -3.24 -18.75 10.09
C GLN A 446 -2.46 -19.83 10.88
N GLY A 447 -3.10 -20.51 11.84
CA GLY A 447 -2.47 -21.56 12.66
C GLY A 447 -1.69 -21.06 13.87
N HIS A 448 -1.93 -19.81 14.27
CA HIS A 448 -1.32 -19.13 15.42
C HIS A 448 -2.34 -18.92 16.55
N ALA A 449 -3.28 -19.83 16.70
CA ALA A 449 -4.45 -19.66 17.55
C ALA A 449 -4.13 -19.47 19.05
N ALA A 450 -3.08 -20.11 19.56
CA ALA A 450 -2.66 -19.99 20.96
C ALA A 450 -1.64 -18.86 21.19
N ASP A 451 -1.28 -18.10 20.15
CA ASP A 451 -0.38 -16.96 20.31
C ASP A 451 -1.03 -15.90 21.21
N GLN A 452 -0.42 -15.59 22.35
CA GLN A 452 -0.95 -14.64 23.32
C GLN A 452 -0.38 -13.22 23.12
N THR A 453 0.40 -13.00 22.06
CA THR A 453 0.90 -11.66 21.76
C THR A 453 -0.26 -10.68 21.51
N PHE A 454 -0.03 -9.44 21.94
CA PHE A 454 -0.90 -8.32 21.64
C PHE A 454 -0.51 -7.83 20.25
N VAL A 455 -1.30 -8.25 19.27
CA VAL A 455 -1.10 -7.90 17.86
C VAL A 455 -2.32 -7.10 17.42
N SER A 456 -2.12 -6.03 16.66
CA SER A 456 -3.22 -5.35 15.97
C SER A 456 -3.64 -6.12 14.72
N TYR A 457 -4.82 -5.85 14.17
CA TYR A 457 -5.26 -6.52 12.95
C TYR A 457 -4.28 -6.30 11.79
N LEU A 458 -3.77 -5.07 11.64
CA LEU A 458 -2.79 -4.71 10.60
C LEU A 458 -1.42 -5.36 10.85
N ASP A 459 -0.99 -5.47 12.10
CA ASP A 459 0.28 -6.12 12.45
C ASP A 459 0.22 -7.63 12.23
N SER A 460 -0.93 -8.27 12.40
CA SER A 460 -1.05 -9.73 12.20
C SER A 460 -0.67 -10.12 10.77
N GLY A 461 -1.01 -9.30 9.79
CA GLY A 461 -0.60 -9.48 8.39
C GLY A 461 0.88 -9.18 8.15
N LEU A 462 1.40 -8.09 8.71
CA LEU A 462 2.79 -7.67 8.52
C LEU A 462 3.77 -8.61 9.24
N PHE A 463 3.51 -8.97 10.49
CA PHE A 463 4.37 -9.81 11.33
C PHE A 463 4.58 -11.18 10.67
N LEU A 464 3.53 -11.78 10.13
CA LEU A 464 3.62 -13.05 9.41
C LEU A 464 4.32 -12.95 8.05
N GLN A 465 4.21 -11.81 7.37
CA GLN A 465 4.98 -11.57 6.16
C GLN A 465 6.46 -11.34 6.47
N LEU A 466 6.79 -10.52 7.46
CA LEU A 466 8.16 -10.30 7.92
C LEU A 466 8.80 -11.59 8.41
N ASP A 467 8.10 -12.38 9.22
CA ASP A 467 8.55 -13.70 9.67
C ASP A 467 8.82 -14.63 8.47
N ARG A 468 7.92 -14.66 7.48
CA ARG A 468 8.12 -15.46 6.25
C ARG A 468 9.31 -14.99 5.40
N TYR A 469 9.54 -13.68 5.28
CA TYR A 469 10.59 -13.12 4.42
C TYR A 469 11.96 -13.00 5.09
N LEU A 470 12.00 -12.76 6.41
CA LEU A 470 13.23 -12.57 7.16
C LEU A 470 13.81 -13.90 7.65
N ARG A 471 12.99 -14.94 7.85
CA ARG A 471 13.48 -16.25 8.31
C ARG A 471 14.60 -16.85 7.44
N PRO A 472 14.53 -16.85 6.10
CA PRO A 472 15.63 -17.31 5.28
C PRO A 472 16.91 -16.47 5.43
N LEU A 473 16.78 -15.17 5.76
CA LEU A 473 17.92 -14.27 5.99
C LEU A 473 18.56 -14.50 7.35
N TYR A 474 17.77 -14.80 8.39
CA TYR A 474 18.26 -15.17 9.71
C TYR A 474 18.97 -16.53 9.68
N GLU A 475 18.36 -17.55 9.05
CA GLU A 475 18.96 -18.87 8.87
C GLU A 475 20.28 -18.84 8.09
N PHE A 476 20.44 -17.88 7.16
CA PHE A 476 21.66 -17.72 6.36
C PHE A 476 22.81 -17.03 7.13
N THR A 477 22.50 -16.20 8.14
CA THR A 477 23.51 -15.42 8.89
C THR A 477 23.94 -16.08 10.18
N SER A 478 23.15 -17.00 10.72
CA SER A 478 23.50 -17.77 11.89
C SER A 478 24.32 -19.01 11.49
N GLY A 479 25.60 -19.03 11.89
CA GLY A 479 26.40 -20.27 11.87
C GLY A 479 25.77 -21.37 12.73
N ALA A 480 26.44 -22.52 12.85
CA ALA A 480 25.93 -23.74 13.53
C ALA A 480 25.43 -23.58 14.99
N ASP A 481 25.55 -22.38 15.60
CA ASP A 481 25.00 -21.99 16.91
C ASP A 481 23.74 -21.11 16.80
N ALA A 482 23.04 -21.15 15.65
CA ALA A 482 21.76 -20.48 15.46
C ALA A 482 20.75 -20.94 16.52
N LEU A 483 20.14 -19.97 17.22
CA LEU A 483 18.94 -20.27 18.00
C LEU A 483 17.86 -20.77 17.03
N ASP A 484 17.49 -22.03 17.16
CA ASP A 484 16.38 -22.63 16.43
C ASP A 484 15.06 -22.06 16.96
N VAL A 485 14.71 -20.86 16.49
CA VAL A 485 13.43 -20.23 16.78
C VAL A 485 12.42 -20.80 15.79
N GLN A 486 11.93 -22.00 16.08
CA GLN A 486 10.73 -22.50 15.41
C GLN A 486 9.56 -21.62 15.86
N PRO A 487 8.84 -20.94 14.95
CA PRO A 487 7.60 -20.28 15.35
C PRO A 487 6.67 -21.37 15.91
N GLU A 488 6.06 -21.09 17.05
CA GLU A 488 5.12 -22.01 17.66
C GLU A 488 3.83 -22.01 16.82
N VAL A 489 3.76 -22.91 15.83
CA VAL A 489 2.51 -23.21 15.13
C VAL A 489 1.64 -23.98 16.12
N SER A 490 0.81 -23.25 16.86
CA SER A 490 -0.07 -23.79 17.88
C SER A 490 -1.29 -24.52 17.29
N GLY A 491 -1.46 -24.48 15.96
CA GLY A 491 -2.59 -25.08 15.28
C GLY A 491 -3.83 -24.18 15.31
N ARG A 492 -5.01 -24.78 15.13
CA ARG A 492 -6.30 -24.10 15.22
C ARG A 492 -7.01 -24.51 16.51
N LEU A 493 -7.62 -23.55 17.17
CA LEU A 493 -8.46 -23.74 18.36
C LEU A 493 -9.94 -23.73 17.97
N GLY A 494 -10.78 -24.24 18.88
CA GLY A 494 -12.23 -24.15 18.76
C GLY A 494 -12.74 -22.72 18.97
N SER A 495 -13.94 -22.41 18.48
CA SER A 495 -14.53 -21.06 18.59
C SER A 495 -14.63 -20.55 20.03
N ARG A 496 -14.95 -21.44 20.99
CA ARG A 496 -15.00 -21.09 22.41
C ARG A 496 -13.65 -20.60 22.94
N GLU A 497 -12.57 -21.31 22.62
CA GLU A 497 -11.22 -20.97 23.08
C GLU A 497 -10.72 -19.67 22.44
N VAL A 498 -11.02 -19.46 21.15
CA VAL A 498 -10.71 -18.20 20.46
C VAL A 498 -11.47 -17.02 21.09
N GLY A 499 -12.76 -17.20 21.42
CA GLY A 499 -13.55 -16.19 22.12
C GLY A 499 -13.03 -15.90 23.54
N ASP A 500 -12.60 -16.94 24.27
CA ASP A 500 -11.97 -16.79 25.59
C ASP A 500 -10.67 -15.96 25.52
N LEU A 501 -9.87 -16.14 24.48
CA LEU A 501 -8.65 -15.37 24.25
C LEU A 501 -8.94 -13.92 23.89
N ALA A 502 -9.93 -13.66 23.02
CA ALA A 502 -10.38 -12.31 22.68
C ALA A 502 -10.85 -11.56 23.94
N ALA A 503 -11.72 -12.19 24.75
CA ALA A 503 -12.26 -11.58 25.96
C ALA A 503 -11.16 -11.34 27.01
N ARG A 504 -10.20 -12.26 27.13
CA ARG A 504 -9.05 -12.09 28.02
C ARG A 504 -8.19 -10.88 27.62
N GLN A 505 -7.87 -10.74 26.34
CA GLN A 505 -7.07 -9.62 25.86
C GLN A 505 -7.80 -8.30 26.13
N TYR A 506 -9.09 -8.21 25.75
CA TYR A 506 -9.91 -7.03 25.97
C TYR A 506 -9.97 -6.63 27.46
N ARG A 507 -10.22 -7.58 28.35
CA ARG A 507 -10.28 -7.33 29.80
C ARG A 507 -8.96 -6.79 30.35
N LEU A 508 -7.82 -7.29 29.87
CA LEU A 508 -6.51 -6.80 30.31
C LEU A 508 -6.25 -5.37 29.84
N SER A 509 -6.62 -5.03 28.60
CA SER A 509 -6.50 -3.67 28.10
C SER A 509 -7.50 -2.71 28.76
N LEU A 510 -8.73 -3.16 29.03
CA LEU A 510 -9.74 -2.39 29.74
C LEU A 510 -9.27 -2.00 31.14
N GLN A 511 -8.61 -2.91 31.86
CA GLN A 511 -8.04 -2.57 33.16
C GLN A 511 -6.96 -1.48 33.08
N THR A 512 -6.25 -1.39 31.96
CA THR A 512 -5.26 -0.33 31.73
C THR A 512 -5.96 0.99 31.42
N SER A 513 -6.96 1.02 30.54
CA SER A 513 -7.71 2.26 30.25
C SER A 513 -8.45 2.78 31.47
N GLN A 514 -9.05 1.90 32.29
CA GLN A 514 -9.71 2.29 33.54
C GLN A 514 -8.75 2.95 34.54
N ARG A 515 -7.52 2.42 34.66
CA ARG A 515 -6.50 3.03 35.53
C ARG A 515 -6.06 4.39 35.00
N LEU A 516 -5.77 4.48 33.71
CA LEU A 516 -5.40 5.73 33.07
C LEU A 516 -6.50 6.79 33.26
N ALA A 517 -7.75 6.43 32.98
CA ALA A 517 -8.90 7.31 33.17
C ALA A 517 -9.05 7.76 34.64
N THR A 518 -8.84 6.85 35.60
CA THR A 518 -8.89 7.19 37.03
C THR A 518 -7.75 8.12 37.46
N ASP A 519 -6.53 7.83 37.01
CA ASP A 519 -5.33 8.58 37.37
C ASP A 519 -5.33 10.00 36.75
N GLU A 520 -5.95 10.16 35.58
CA GLU A 520 -6.08 11.42 34.85
C GLU A 520 -7.44 12.13 35.08
N ASP A 521 -8.30 11.58 35.95
CA ASP A 521 -9.65 12.08 36.28
C ASP A 521 -10.53 12.32 35.04
N LEU A 522 -10.52 11.35 34.12
CA LEU A 522 -11.25 11.42 32.84
C LEU A 522 -12.58 10.67 32.93
N PRO A 523 -13.73 11.36 32.79
CA PRO A 523 -15.01 10.70 32.56
C PRO A 523 -14.90 9.82 31.32
N THR A 524 -15.13 8.52 31.46
CA THR A 524 -14.92 7.55 30.38
C THR A 524 -16.09 6.58 30.26
N LEU A 525 -16.42 6.21 29.01
CA LEU A 525 -17.36 5.16 28.63
C LEU A 525 -16.71 4.15 27.70
N TRP A 526 -17.09 2.88 27.84
CA TRP A 526 -16.62 1.77 27.02
C TRP A 526 -17.82 1.06 26.40
N PHE A 527 -17.82 0.93 25.08
CA PHE A 527 -18.88 0.29 24.32
C PHE A 527 -18.33 -0.91 23.57
N ASN A 528 -18.98 -2.06 23.70
CA ASN A 528 -18.78 -3.18 22.79
C ASN A 528 -19.69 -3.01 21.56
N GLN A 529 -19.12 -3.03 20.37
CA GLN A 529 -19.85 -2.76 19.14
C GLN A 529 -20.61 -3.97 18.56
N PRO A 530 -21.68 -3.73 17.78
CA PRO A 530 -22.27 -4.76 16.94
C PRO A 530 -21.36 -5.16 15.78
N THR A 531 -21.47 -6.42 15.38
CA THR A 531 -20.83 -6.95 14.17
C THR A 531 -21.85 -7.68 13.31
N ALA A 532 -21.49 -8.00 12.07
CA ALA A 532 -22.36 -8.84 11.23
C ALA A 532 -22.59 -10.22 11.86
N TRP A 533 -21.69 -10.70 12.72
CA TRP A 533 -21.83 -11.98 13.42
C TRP A 533 -22.83 -11.94 14.57
N THR A 534 -23.06 -10.79 15.20
CA THR A 534 -24.04 -10.64 16.28
C THR A 534 -25.46 -10.40 15.75
N THR A 535 -25.61 -10.29 14.42
CA THR A 535 -26.82 -9.86 13.70
C THR A 535 -27.16 -10.79 12.52
N ILE A 536 -26.75 -12.07 12.60
CA ILE A 536 -26.82 -13.08 11.51
C ILE A 536 -28.23 -13.34 10.93
N ASP A 537 -29.29 -12.80 11.51
CA ASP A 537 -30.63 -12.86 10.90
C ASP A 537 -30.80 -11.85 9.74
N GLN A 538 -29.82 -10.98 9.48
CA GLN A 538 -29.85 -10.06 8.33
C GLN A 538 -29.59 -10.78 6.98
N PRO A 539 -30.15 -10.27 5.86
CA PRO A 539 -30.05 -10.88 4.52
C PRO A 539 -28.63 -11.07 3.97
N THR A 540 -27.63 -10.45 4.61
CA THR A 540 -26.21 -10.53 4.24
C THR A 540 -25.51 -11.75 4.84
N ALA A 541 -26.13 -12.44 5.81
CA ALA A 541 -25.53 -13.57 6.52
C ALA A 541 -25.08 -14.72 5.61
N ASP A 542 -25.87 -15.03 4.58
CA ASP A 542 -25.58 -16.08 3.59
C ASP A 542 -24.28 -15.81 2.80
N ARG A 543 -23.82 -14.56 2.71
CA ARG A 543 -22.54 -14.22 2.04
C ARG A 543 -21.31 -14.68 2.83
N TRP A 544 -21.44 -14.94 4.12
CA TRP A 544 -20.31 -15.23 5.01
C TRP A 544 -20.01 -16.73 5.16
N GLY A 545 -20.87 -17.61 4.64
CA GLY A 545 -20.63 -19.06 4.57
C GLY A 545 -20.34 -19.75 5.91
N GLU A 546 -19.55 -20.83 5.88
CA GLU A 546 -19.18 -21.59 7.09
C GLU A 546 -18.44 -20.73 8.14
N THR A 547 -17.66 -19.74 7.67
CA THR A 547 -16.98 -18.74 8.52
C THR A 547 -17.94 -17.89 9.35
N ALA A 548 -19.20 -17.72 8.91
CA ALA A 548 -20.22 -17.01 9.67
C ALA A 548 -20.54 -17.70 11.01
N SER A 549 -20.71 -19.03 10.98
CA SER A 549 -21.04 -19.83 12.17
C SER A 549 -19.92 -19.84 13.20
N PHE A 550 -18.67 -19.91 12.72
CA PHE A 550 -17.49 -19.84 13.58
C PHE A 550 -17.37 -18.45 14.19
N GLY A 551 -17.44 -17.39 13.36
CA GLY A 551 -17.39 -16.01 13.80
C GLY A 551 -18.48 -15.69 14.83
N LYS A 552 -19.72 -16.13 14.58
CA LYS A 552 -20.82 -16.05 15.54
C LYS A 552 -20.47 -16.66 16.88
N ALA A 553 -20.01 -17.91 16.89
CA ALA A 553 -19.72 -18.61 18.13
C ALA A 553 -18.57 -17.96 18.91
N VAL A 554 -17.59 -17.37 18.20
CA VAL A 554 -16.53 -16.56 18.83
C VAL A 554 -17.10 -15.27 19.42
N SER A 555 -17.90 -14.51 18.65
CA SER A 555 -18.54 -13.27 19.10
C SER A 555 -19.47 -13.51 20.29
N ASP A 556 -20.36 -14.50 20.22
CA ASP A 556 -21.28 -14.84 21.32
C ASP A 556 -20.48 -15.19 22.59
N ARG A 557 -19.35 -15.91 22.44
CA ARG A 557 -18.49 -16.24 23.57
C ARG A 557 -17.79 -15.00 24.13
N TYR A 558 -17.23 -14.15 23.27
CA TYR A 558 -16.59 -12.90 23.65
C TYR A 558 -17.56 -11.98 24.40
N THR A 559 -18.75 -11.75 23.85
CA THR A 559 -19.81 -10.93 24.45
C THR A 559 -20.27 -11.49 25.79
N SER A 560 -20.38 -12.82 25.94
CA SER A 560 -20.75 -13.44 27.22
C SER A 560 -19.74 -13.25 28.36
N GLU A 561 -18.54 -12.76 28.03
CA GLU A 561 -17.42 -12.55 28.97
C GLU A 561 -17.03 -11.07 29.07
N LEU A 562 -17.87 -10.16 28.56
CA LEU A 562 -17.63 -8.72 28.69
C LEU A 562 -17.57 -8.33 30.17
N PRO A 563 -16.55 -7.57 30.58
CA PRO A 563 -16.44 -7.09 31.95
C PRO A 563 -17.58 -6.14 32.33
N ASP A 564 -17.89 -6.07 33.62
CA ASP A 564 -18.80 -5.07 34.18
C ASP A 564 -18.33 -3.65 33.81
N GLY A 565 -19.28 -2.77 33.48
CA GLY A 565 -19.01 -1.37 33.10
C GLY A 565 -18.78 -1.16 31.59
N VAL A 566 -18.75 -2.23 30.79
CA VAL A 566 -18.80 -2.13 29.32
C VAL A 566 -20.26 -2.18 28.88
N ILE A 567 -20.67 -1.18 28.09
CA ILE A 567 -22.02 -1.11 27.54
C ILE A 567 -22.06 -1.96 26.27
N ASP A 568 -22.92 -2.98 26.25
CA ASP A 568 -23.00 -3.90 25.12
C ASP A 568 -24.02 -3.43 24.06
N LEU A 569 -23.52 -3.00 22.90
CA LEU A 569 -24.33 -2.66 21.74
C LEU A 569 -24.40 -3.81 20.73
N SER A 570 -23.93 -5.02 21.08
CA SER A 570 -23.84 -6.15 20.14
C SER A 570 -25.17 -6.52 19.46
N THR A 571 -26.28 -6.26 20.14
CA THR A 571 -27.64 -6.60 19.70
C THR A 571 -28.37 -5.45 19.00
N LEU A 572 -27.73 -4.28 18.86
CA LEU A 572 -28.37 -3.04 18.38
C LEU A 572 -29.14 -3.21 17.06
N PHE A 573 -28.64 -4.04 16.15
CA PHE A 573 -29.26 -4.24 14.82
C PHE A 573 -30.02 -5.57 14.66
N GLN A 574 -30.33 -6.28 15.76
CA GLN A 574 -31.03 -7.57 15.68
C GLN A 574 -32.42 -7.46 15.06
N ASP A 575 -33.12 -6.35 15.33
CA ASP A 575 -34.48 -6.11 14.83
C ASP A 575 -34.50 -5.24 13.56
N THR A 576 -33.35 -5.02 12.92
CA THR A 576 -33.28 -4.21 11.69
C THR A 576 -33.47 -5.07 10.45
N ASP A 577 -34.55 -4.81 9.70
CA ASP A 577 -34.85 -5.50 8.43
C ASP A 577 -33.92 -5.10 7.27
N ASP A 578 -33.42 -3.85 7.30
CA ASP A 578 -32.54 -3.31 6.27
C ASP A 578 -31.10 -3.82 6.45
N PRO A 579 -30.38 -4.17 5.37
CA PRO A 579 -28.97 -4.53 5.45
C PRO A 579 -28.12 -3.35 5.99
N ILE A 580 -27.52 -3.54 7.16
CA ILE A 580 -26.67 -2.51 7.77
C ILE A 580 -25.20 -2.74 7.46
N PHE A 581 -24.74 -3.98 7.55
CA PHE A 581 -23.34 -4.33 7.35
C PHE A 581 -22.99 -4.58 5.89
N TYR A 582 -21.93 -3.93 5.39
CA TYR A 582 -21.37 -4.24 4.08
C TYR A 582 -20.21 -5.24 4.14
N ASP A 583 -19.59 -5.40 5.32
CA ASP A 583 -18.67 -6.48 5.63
C ASP A 583 -18.91 -7.10 7.03
N THR A 584 -17.91 -7.69 7.68
CA THR A 584 -18.09 -8.32 9.00
C THR A 584 -18.24 -7.34 10.16
N ALA A 585 -17.81 -6.08 10.01
CA ALA A 585 -17.82 -5.09 11.10
C ALA A 585 -18.35 -3.72 10.68
N HIS A 586 -18.19 -3.34 9.41
CA HIS A 586 -18.50 -1.99 8.97
C HIS A 586 -19.93 -1.85 8.49
N THR A 587 -20.55 -0.77 8.96
CA THR A 587 -21.94 -0.40 8.70
C THR A 587 -22.04 0.68 7.63
N ASN A 588 -23.19 0.77 6.98
CA ASN A 588 -23.56 1.96 6.24
C ASN A 588 -23.85 3.16 7.18
N GLU A 589 -24.14 4.32 6.61
CA GLU A 589 -24.39 5.56 7.36
C GLU A 589 -25.63 5.47 8.26
N GLN A 590 -26.62 4.65 7.91
CA GLN A 590 -27.79 4.39 8.78
C GLN A 590 -27.38 3.62 10.04
N GLY A 591 -26.51 2.63 9.92
CA GLY A 591 -25.95 1.92 11.08
C GLY A 591 -25.09 2.84 11.95
N ALA A 592 -24.26 3.68 11.33
CA ALA A 592 -23.47 4.68 12.04
C ALA A 592 -24.35 5.62 12.88
N ARG A 593 -25.47 6.06 12.28
CA ARG A 593 -26.46 6.91 12.94
C ARG A 593 -27.06 6.25 14.19
N GLN A 594 -27.55 5.02 14.04
CA GLN A 594 -28.14 4.28 15.17
C GLN A 594 -27.13 4.05 16.30
N VAL A 595 -25.85 3.80 15.97
CA VAL A 595 -24.78 3.68 16.98
C VAL A 595 -24.53 5.03 17.66
N GLY A 596 -24.42 6.12 16.90
CA GLY A 596 -24.24 7.47 17.44
C GLY A 596 -25.37 7.87 18.40
N GLU A 597 -26.62 7.59 18.03
CA GLU A 597 -27.80 7.79 18.86
C GLU A 597 -27.76 6.94 20.15
N ALA A 598 -27.36 5.66 20.05
CA ALA A 598 -27.22 4.78 21.21
C ALA A 598 -26.09 5.21 22.16
N ILE A 599 -24.95 5.66 21.62
CA ILE A 599 -23.85 6.20 22.42
C ILE A 599 -24.30 7.48 23.13
N TRP A 600 -24.99 8.38 22.42
CA TRP A 600 -25.47 9.63 23.02
C TRP A 600 -26.41 9.40 24.21
N ALA A 601 -27.33 8.43 24.09
CA ALA A 601 -28.26 8.09 25.16
C ALA A 601 -27.57 7.74 26.50
N GLU A 602 -26.40 7.10 26.42
CA GLU A 602 -25.58 6.73 27.59
C GLU A 602 -24.58 7.83 27.99
N ALA A 603 -24.07 8.59 27.01
CA ALA A 603 -23.10 9.66 27.23
C ALA A 603 -23.68 10.88 27.94
N ARG A 604 -24.96 11.18 27.68
CA ARG A 604 -25.63 12.40 28.15
C ARG A 604 -25.50 12.62 29.66
N GLU A 605 -25.83 11.60 30.48
CA GLU A 605 -25.80 11.77 31.94
C GLU A 605 -24.38 12.07 32.46
N LYS A 606 -23.37 11.40 31.90
CA LYS A 606 -21.98 11.65 32.29
C LYS A 606 -21.50 13.03 31.84
N LEU A 607 -21.92 13.47 30.67
CA LEU A 607 -21.54 14.78 30.16
C LEU A 607 -22.23 15.90 30.94
N ASP A 608 -23.53 15.75 31.25
CA ASP A 608 -24.28 16.69 32.10
C ASP A 608 -23.59 16.83 33.48
N ALA A 609 -23.09 15.73 34.05
CA ALA A 609 -22.34 15.76 35.30
C ALA A 609 -20.98 16.46 35.17
N ALA A 610 -20.24 16.24 34.08
CA ALA A 610 -18.96 16.90 33.82
C ALA A 610 -19.14 18.42 33.60
N CYS A 611 -20.17 18.80 32.84
CA CYS A 611 -20.48 20.19 32.55
C CYS A 611 -21.11 20.94 33.72
N ALA A 612 -21.76 20.27 34.68
CA ALA A 612 -22.34 20.92 35.85
C ALA A 612 -21.30 21.64 36.73
N GLU A 613 -20.02 21.30 36.59
CA GLU A 613 -18.92 21.95 37.30
C GLU A 613 -18.33 23.16 36.54
N ASP A 614 -18.71 23.34 35.26
CA ASP A 614 -18.25 24.41 34.37
C ASP A 614 -19.44 25.26 33.87
N ASP A 615 -19.65 26.43 34.49
CA ASP A 615 -20.72 27.39 34.14
C ASP A 615 -20.68 27.85 32.66
N ALA A 616 -19.62 27.52 31.90
CA ALA A 616 -19.45 27.88 30.50
C ALA A 616 -19.84 26.77 29.50
N CYS A 617 -20.20 25.55 29.91
CA CYS A 617 -20.63 24.49 28.96
C CYS A 617 -21.90 24.85 28.18
N CYS A 618 -21.88 24.60 26.86
CA CYS A 618 -23.08 24.32 26.08
C CYS A 618 -23.56 22.88 26.37
#